data_AF-A0A836L4H0-F1
#
_entry.id   AF-A0A836L4H0-F1
#
_cell.length_a   1.000
_cell.length_b   1.000
_cell.length_c   1.000
_cell.angle_alpha   90.00
_cell.angle_beta   90.00
_cell.angle_gamma   90.00
#
_symmetry.space_group_name_H-M   'P 1'
#
loop_
_entity.id
_entity.type
_entity.pdbx_description
1 polymer ?
#
loop_
_entity_poly.entity_id
_entity_poly.type
_entity_poly.pdbx_seq_one_letter_code
_entity_poly.pdbx_strand_id
1 'polypeptide(L)'
;MSVIATTISGDTIALDISAQNVYGFHPGQIVHFTKSLRNGKVALIRGVGDGLIWFAVLPDVASAATEEALQAPVHSVSCRCKEELIRQYGWVADDTFNPYAMAPAA
;
A
#
# COMPACT_ATOMS: atom_id res chain seq x y z
N MET A 1 -3.29 6.86 14.13
CA MET A 1 -3.93 7.72 13.12
C MET A 1 -4.59 6.79 12.13
N SER A 2 -5.84 7.03 11.76
CA SER A 2 -6.58 6.12 10.89
C SER A 2 -7.25 6.87 9.74
N VAL A 3 -7.38 6.20 8.60
CA VAL A 3 -8.09 6.71 7.42
C VAL A 3 -9.07 5.66 6.91
N ILE A 4 -10.16 6.09 6.29
CA ILE A 4 -11.09 5.20 5.62
C ILE A 4 -10.62 5.00 4.17
N ALA A 5 -10.62 3.76 3.71
CA ALA A 5 -10.34 3.40 2.33
C ALA A 5 -11.46 2.52 1.76
N THR A 6 -11.68 2.61 0.45
CA THR A 6 -12.59 1.73 -0.27
C THR A 6 -11.82 0.50 -0.74
N THR A 7 -12.34 -0.69 -0.47
CA THR A 7 -11.79 -1.97 -0.90
C THR A 7 -12.15 -2.25 -2.35
N ILE A 8 -11.44 -3.19 -2.99
CA ILE A 8 -11.76 -3.62 -4.36
C ILE A 8 -13.18 -4.21 -4.52
N SER A 9 -13.80 -4.70 -3.44
CA SER A 9 -15.20 -5.16 -3.43
C SER A 9 -16.21 -4.01 -3.31
N GLY A 10 -15.76 -2.79 -3.03
CA GLY A 10 -16.62 -1.61 -2.82
C GLY A 10 -16.96 -1.32 -1.36
N ASP A 11 -16.57 -2.18 -0.42
CA ASP A 11 -16.75 -1.96 1.01
C ASP A 11 -15.75 -0.93 1.55
N THR A 12 -16.00 -0.38 2.73
CA THR A 12 -15.06 0.52 3.41
C THR A 12 -14.31 -0.18 4.54
N ILE A 13 -13.07 0.23 4.76
CA ILE A 13 -12.23 -0.25 5.86
C ILE A 13 -11.44 0.89 6.51
N ALA A 14 -11.29 0.83 7.83
CA ALA A 14 -10.40 1.71 8.57
C ALA A 14 -8.97 1.15 8.57
N LEU A 15 -8.02 1.97 8.10
CA LEU A 15 -6.61 1.63 8.02
C LEU A 15 -5.81 2.44 9.04
N ASP A 16 -4.98 1.76 9.84
CA ASP A 16 -3.95 2.41 10.66
C ASP A 16 -2.79 2.86 9.77
N ILE A 17 -2.48 4.16 9.90
CA ILE A 17 -1.40 4.85 9.17
C ILE A 17 -0.41 5.55 10.10
N SER A 18 -0.43 5.23 11.40
CA SER A 18 0.36 5.95 12.41
C SER A 18 1.88 5.79 12.27
N ALA A 19 2.35 4.66 11.76
CA ALA A 19 3.77 4.32 11.76
C ALA A 19 4.10 3.20 10.77
N GLN A 20 5.36 2.74 10.81
CA GLN A 20 5.74 1.46 10.23
C GLN A 20 4.83 0.37 10.77
N ASN A 21 4.23 -0.42 9.87
CA ASN A 21 3.42 -1.55 10.29
C ASN A 21 4.29 -2.70 10.83
N VAL A 22 3.63 -3.64 11.50
CA VAL A 22 4.27 -4.85 12.08
C VAL A 22 5.02 -5.70 11.05
N TYR A 23 4.81 -5.45 9.76
CA TYR A 23 5.43 -6.16 8.64
C TYR A 23 6.58 -5.38 7.98
N GLY A 24 6.99 -4.23 8.52
CA GLY A 24 8.13 -3.46 8.03
C GLY A 24 7.85 -2.58 6.80
N PHE A 25 6.59 -2.25 6.53
CA PHE A 25 6.20 -1.28 5.51
C PHE A 25 5.59 -0.02 6.13
N HIS A 26 5.70 1.09 5.43
CA HIS A 26 5.12 2.36 5.85
C HIS A 26 3.93 2.73 4.95
N PRO A 27 2.82 3.28 5.50
CA PRO A 27 1.81 3.94 4.68
C PRO A 27 2.47 4.98 3.79
N GLY A 28 2.14 5.05 2.50
CA GLY A 28 2.77 5.91 1.50
C GLY A 28 3.95 5.29 0.77
N GLN A 29 4.48 4.17 1.26
CA GLN A 29 5.58 3.47 0.59
C GLN A 29 5.09 2.88 -0.73
N ILE A 30 5.91 3.04 -1.77
CA ILE A 30 5.65 2.46 -3.09
C ILE A 30 6.52 1.21 -3.23
N VAL A 31 5.92 0.13 -3.74
CA VAL A 31 6.62 -1.15 -3.96
C VAL A 31 6.36 -1.66 -5.37
N HIS A 32 7.42 -2.11 -6.05
CA HIS A 32 7.34 -2.73 -7.37
C HIS A 32 6.95 -4.20 -7.24
N PHE A 33 6.11 -4.67 -8.16
CA PHE A 33 5.88 -6.10 -8.34
C PHE A 33 6.89 -6.66 -9.36
N THR A 34 7.82 -7.53 -8.94
CA THR A 34 8.83 -8.09 -9.88
C THR A 34 8.59 -9.55 -10.26
N LYS A 35 7.70 -10.27 -9.55
CA LYS A 35 7.46 -11.71 -9.76
C LYS A 35 5.99 -12.11 -9.93
N SER A 36 5.06 -11.15 -9.92
CA SER A 36 3.63 -11.43 -9.97
C SER A 36 3.01 -11.11 -11.33
N LEU A 37 1.74 -11.48 -11.53
CA LEU A 37 0.93 -11.04 -12.68
C LEU A 37 0.78 -9.51 -12.79
N ARG A 38 1.18 -8.78 -11.74
CA ARG A 38 1.19 -7.32 -11.68
C ARG A 38 2.56 -6.74 -12.06
N ASN A 39 3.46 -7.54 -12.65
CA ASN A 39 4.75 -7.05 -13.12
C ASN A 39 4.54 -5.85 -14.07
N GLY A 40 5.34 -4.80 -13.86
CA GLY A 40 5.17 -3.50 -14.52
C GLY A 40 4.18 -2.55 -13.85
N LYS A 41 3.54 -2.94 -12.74
CA LYS A 41 2.74 -2.06 -11.87
C LYS A 41 3.42 -1.87 -10.53
N VAL A 42 2.88 -0.96 -9.73
CA VAL A 42 3.33 -0.71 -8.36
C VAL A 42 2.18 -0.87 -7.36
N ALA A 43 2.54 -1.16 -6.11
CA ALA A 43 1.65 -1.10 -4.97
C ALA A 43 1.97 0.14 -4.14
N LEU A 44 0.94 0.91 -3.83
CA LEU A 44 0.99 1.97 -2.81
C LEU A 44 0.49 1.39 -1.50
N ILE A 45 1.35 1.30 -0.48
CA ILE A 45 0.96 0.84 0.84
C ILE A 45 0.04 1.89 1.48
N ARG A 46 -1.17 1.49 1.86
CA ARG A 46 -2.18 2.39 2.44
C ARG A 46 -2.30 2.26 3.94
N GLY A 47 -1.89 1.14 4.52
CA GLY A 47 -1.87 0.93 5.97
C GLY A 47 -2.16 -0.51 6.36
N VAL A 48 -2.56 -0.71 7.62
CA VAL A 48 -2.98 -2.01 8.15
C VAL A 48 -4.41 -1.94 8.68
N GLY A 49 -5.19 -2.99 8.44
CA GLY A 49 -6.56 -3.14 8.93
C GLY A 49 -6.86 -4.62 9.07
N ASP A 50 -7.54 -5.01 10.15
CA ASP A 50 -7.90 -6.41 10.45
C ASP A 50 -6.72 -7.40 10.40
N GLY A 51 -5.52 -6.95 10.79
CA GLY A 51 -4.31 -7.77 10.76
C GLY A 51 -3.79 -8.08 9.35
N LEU A 52 -4.15 -7.28 8.35
CA LEU A 52 -3.70 -7.42 6.96
C LEU A 52 -3.02 -6.15 6.46
N ILE A 53 -2.10 -6.28 5.51
CA ILE A 53 -1.57 -5.13 4.76
C ILE A 53 -2.56 -4.75 3.68
N TRP A 54 -2.88 -3.47 3.61
CA TRP A 54 -3.75 -2.91 2.57
C TRP A 54 -2.96 -1.99 1.65
N PHE A 55 -3.17 -2.16 0.34
CA PHE A 55 -2.42 -1.45 -0.69
C PHE A 55 -3.26 -1.24 -1.95
N ALA A 56 -3.06 -0.11 -2.63
CA ALA A 56 -3.64 0.14 -3.94
C ALA A 56 -2.67 -0.34 -5.04
N VAL A 57 -3.18 -0.76 -6.19
CA VAL A 57 -2.36 -1.15 -7.35
C VAL A 57 -2.48 -0.10 -8.44
N LEU A 58 -1.37 0.53 -8.78
CA LEU A 58 -1.29 1.65 -9.72
C LEU A 58 -0.39 1.31 -10.91
N PRO A 59 -0.56 1.96 -12.07
CA PRO A 59 0.20 1.63 -13.28
C PRO A 59 1.70 1.91 -13.12
N ASP A 60 2.10 2.95 -12.40
CA ASP A 60 3.51 3.33 -12.23
C ASP A 60 3.74 4.16 -10.96
N VAL A 61 5.01 4.45 -10.65
CA VAL A 61 5.44 5.22 -9.48
C VAL A 61 4.87 6.64 -9.50
N ALA A 62 4.85 7.30 -10.67
CA ALA A 62 4.35 8.67 -10.79
C ALA A 62 2.87 8.75 -10.41
N SER A 63 2.07 7.81 -10.90
CA SER A 63 0.65 7.67 -10.58
C SER A 63 0.44 7.32 -9.11
N ALA A 64 1.32 6.52 -8.50
CA ALA A 64 1.23 6.19 -7.08
C ALA A 64 1.67 7.32 -6.14
N ALA A 65 2.41 8.32 -6.63
CA ALA A 65 2.91 9.44 -5.83
C ALA A 65 1.93 10.62 -5.72
N THR A 66 0.77 10.57 -6.37
CA THR A 66 -0.22 11.66 -6.37
C THR A 66 -1.22 11.56 -5.22
N GLU A 67 -1.94 12.64 -4.93
CA GLU A 67 -3.00 12.65 -3.92
C GLU A 67 -4.20 11.78 -4.35
N GLU A 68 -4.53 11.77 -5.65
CA GLU A 68 -5.63 10.98 -6.21
C GLU A 68 -5.40 9.47 -6.04
N ALA A 69 -4.14 9.03 -5.99
CA ALA A 69 -3.78 7.64 -5.72
C ALA A 69 -4.35 7.12 -4.39
N LEU A 70 -4.60 8.02 -3.43
CA LEU A 70 -5.16 7.67 -2.13
C LEU A 70 -6.63 7.21 -2.20
N GLN A 71 -7.33 7.58 -3.28
CA GLN A 71 -8.72 7.19 -3.55
C GLN A 71 -8.85 5.87 -4.30
N ALA A 72 -7.72 5.31 -4.79
CA ALA A 72 -7.75 4.05 -5.51
C ALA A 72 -8.20 2.89 -4.60
N PRO A 73 -9.02 1.95 -5.10
CA PRO A 73 -9.46 0.81 -4.33
C PRO A 73 -8.30 -0.03 -3.81
N VAL A 74 -8.39 -0.47 -2.55
CA VAL A 74 -7.35 -1.25 -1.90
C VAL A 74 -7.57 -2.74 -2.01
N HIS A 75 -6.47 -3.46 -2.19
CA HIS A 75 -6.35 -4.89 -2.00
C HIS A 75 -5.74 -5.19 -0.64
N SER A 76 -5.96 -6.39 -0.13
CA SER A 76 -5.31 -6.89 1.07
C SER A 76 -4.40 -8.08 0.77
N VAL A 77 -3.42 -8.28 1.65
CA VAL A 77 -2.63 -9.50 1.72
C VAL A 77 -2.26 -9.79 3.18
N SER A 78 -2.32 -11.06 3.56
CA SER A 78 -1.75 -11.54 4.82
C SER A 78 -0.27 -11.86 4.61
N CYS A 79 0.59 -11.42 5.51
CA CYS A 79 1.96 -11.90 5.58
C CYS A 79 2.41 -12.02 7.04
N ARG A 80 3.53 -12.72 7.26
CA ARG A 80 4.20 -12.79 8.56
C ARG A 80 5.28 -11.75 8.71
N CYS A 81 5.95 -11.39 7.61
CA CYS A 81 6.99 -10.37 7.58
C CYS A 81 7.20 -9.82 6.16
N LYS A 82 8.03 -8.76 6.07
CA LYS A 82 8.43 -8.13 4.81
C LYS A 82 9.05 -9.12 3.82
N GLU A 83 9.96 -9.97 4.31
CA GLU A 83 10.74 -10.92 3.51
C GLU A 83 9.85 -11.94 2.80
N GLU A 84 8.71 -12.29 3.40
CA GLU A 84 7.72 -13.18 2.78
C GLU A 84 7.17 -12.56 1.49
N LEU A 85 6.79 -11.27 1.52
CA LEU A 85 6.27 -10.57 0.35
C LEU A 85 7.35 -10.31 -0.71
N ILE A 86 8.58 -10.03 -0.29
CA ILE A 86 9.74 -9.93 -1.20
C ILE A 86 9.96 -11.27 -1.91
N ARG A 87 9.93 -12.40 -1.18
CA ARG A 87 10.20 -13.72 -1.76
C ARG A 87 9.06 -14.22 -2.65
N GLN A 88 7.82 -14.12 -2.19
CA GLN A 88 6.64 -14.67 -2.87
C GLN A 88 6.17 -13.80 -4.04
N TYR A 89 6.12 -12.48 -3.84
CA TYR A 89 5.54 -11.55 -4.81
C TYR A 89 6.58 -10.65 -5.49
N GLY A 90 7.84 -10.74 -5.06
CA GLY A 90 8.91 -9.91 -5.63
C GLY A 90 8.72 -8.44 -5.28
N TRP A 91 8.21 -8.12 -4.09
CA TRP A 91 8.05 -6.73 -3.67
C TRP A 91 9.42 -6.09 -3.48
N VAL A 92 9.63 -4.95 -4.11
CA VAL A 92 10.85 -4.16 -3.96
C VAL A 92 10.43 -2.72 -3.67
N ALA A 93 10.86 -2.17 -2.54
CA ALA A 93 10.54 -0.78 -2.21
C ALA A 93 11.20 0.18 -3.20
N ASP A 94 10.45 1.18 -3.62
CA ASP A 94 10.98 2.33 -4.35
C ASP A 94 11.50 3.39 -3.36
N ASP A 95 12.45 4.21 -3.82
CA ASP A 95 12.96 5.36 -3.04
C ASP A 95 11.93 6.51 -3.01
N THR A 96 11.01 6.54 -3.98
CA THR A 96 9.89 7.47 -4.05
C THR A 96 8.80 7.06 -3.06
N PHE A 97 8.15 8.07 -2.49
CA PHE A 97 7.09 7.90 -1.51
C PHE A 97 5.92 8.82 -1.86
N ASN A 98 4.70 8.42 -1.51
CA ASN A 98 3.54 9.28 -1.62
C ASN A 98 3.46 10.22 -0.41
N PRO A 99 3.75 11.54 -0.56
CA PRO A 99 3.84 12.45 0.57
C PRO A 99 2.48 12.74 1.23
N TYR A 100 1.38 12.46 0.53
CA TYR A 100 0.02 12.73 1.01
C TYR A 100 -0.50 11.63 1.95
N ALA A 101 0.10 10.44 1.92
CA ALA A 101 -0.38 9.28 2.69
C ALA A 101 -0.25 9.43 4.21
N MET A 102 0.58 10.35 4.68
CA MET A 102 0.79 10.66 6.10
C MET A 102 0.39 12.08 6.49
N ALA A 103 -0.11 12.88 5.54
CA ALA A 103 -0.59 14.22 5.84
C ALA A 103 -1.92 14.14 6.61
N PRO A 104 -2.13 14.92 7.68
CA PRO A 104 -3.46 15.09 8.23
C PRO A 104 -4.37 15.67 7.15
N ALA A 105 -5.56 15.07 6.98
CA ALA A 105 -6.62 15.72 6.23
C ALA A 105 -6.84 17.11 6.85
N ALA A 106 -6.59 18.16 6.08
CA ALA A 106 -6.81 19.54 6.48
C ALA A 106 -8.30 19.88 6.46
#